data_AF-A0A0J9TF26-F1
#
_entry.id   AF-A0A0J9TF26-F1
#
_cell.length_a   1.000
_cell.length_b   1.000
_cell.length_c   1.000
_cell.angle_alpha   90.00
_cell.angle_beta   90.00
_cell.angle_gamma   90.00
#
_symmetry.space_group_name_H-M   'P 1'
#
loop_
_entity.id
_entity.type
_entity.pdbx_description
1 polymer ?
#
loop_
_entity_poly.entity_id
_entity_poly.type
_entity_poly.pdbx_seq_one_letter_code
_entity_poly.pdbx_strand_id
1 'polypeptide(L)'
;MEFDESRSASRRSGSRMRCVFLKLAVICALFFLLQNPTDLQKKESQRRLLAQHEADQREENLNGSKELLDKMWRKEINKWKTDMYSINKETFWEFKKICLINNVDFKWENEMWENFRGQMSKNMYEKEQKDYEDFLTLKSKEPTEKEINEFILEKRKTFDIFCEFLKNERASLMDHVIREWMKVRSGILDKMEHKVQKVRKLLKKMKKKEVAKLYS
;
A
#
# COMPACT_ATOMS: atom_id res chain seq x y z
N MET A 1 -50.02 30.29 -51.44
CA MET A 1 -49.82 31.34 -50.43
C MET A 1 -48.93 30.73 -49.38
N GLU A 2 -47.65 31.06 -49.46
CA GLU A 2 -46.62 30.67 -48.49
C GLU A 2 -46.94 31.32 -47.14
N PHE A 3 -46.75 30.58 -46.05
CA PHE A 3 -46.36 31.15 -44.77
C PHE A 3 -45.45 30.15 -44.04
N ASP A 4 -44.18 30.49 -44.08
CA ASP A 4 -43.10 30.00 -43.24
C ASP A 4 -43.24 30.66 -41.86
N GLU A 5 -43.29 29.87 -40.79
CA GLU A 5 -42.96 30.34 -39.43
C GLU A 5 -42.22 29.23 -38.67
N SER A 6 -40.92 29.27 -38.82
CA SER A 6 -39.95 28.66 -37.93
C SER A 6 -39.98 29.32 -36.54
N ARG A 7 -40.00 28.50 -35.46
CA ARG A 7 -39.16 28.60 -34.23
C ARG A 7 -39.76 27.87 -33.02
N SER A 8 -39.09 26.81 -32.57
CA SER A 8 -38.51 26.71 -31.20
C SER A 8 -38.17 25.26 -30.83
N ALA A 9 -37.12 24.72 -31.45
CA ALA A 9 -36.49 23.50 -30.94
C ALA A 9 -35.76 23.81 -29.61
N SER A 10 -36.23 23.14 -28.56
CA SER A 10 -35.73 23.18 -27.18
C SER A 10 -34.22 22.96 -27.09
N ARG A 11 -33.48 24.05 -26.81
CA ARG A 11 -32.09 24.01 -26.35
C ARG A 11 -32.03 23.56 -24.89
N ARG A 12 -32.12 22.26 -24.61
CA ARG A 12 -31.81 21.70 -23.27
C ARG A 12 -31.11 20.34 -23.35
N SER A 13 -29.93 20.28 -23.97
CA SER A 13 -29.07 19.08 -23.93
C SER A 13 -27.56 19.36 -23.80
N GLY A 14 -27.15 20.60 -23.56
CA GLY A 14 -25.72 20.95 -23.45
C GLY A 14 -25.13 20.83 -22.03
N SER A 15 -25.96 20.85 -20.99
CA SER A 15 -25.50 20.97 -19.59
C SER A 15 -25.19 19.61 -18.93
N ARG A 16 -26.01 18.58 -19.18
CA ARG A 16 -25.79 17.24 -18.59
C ARG A 16 -24.55 16.54 -19.17
N MET A 17 -24.33 16.64 -20.48
CA MET A 17 -23.19 15.99 -21.14
C MET A 17 -21.86 16.57 -20.65
N ARG A 18 -21.74 17.91 -20.56
CA ARG A 18 -20.56 18.57 -19.97
C ARG A 18 -20.28 18.11 -18.54
N CYS A 19 -21.31 17.93 -17.72
CA CYS A 19 -21.16 17.45 -16.34
C CYS A 19 -20.71 15.97 -16.28
N VAL A 20 -21.17 15.12 -17.20
CA VAL A 20 -20.72 13.72 -17.31
C VAL A 20 -19.26 13.65 -17.77
N PHE A 21 -18.86 14.45 -18.77
CA PHE A 21 -17.47 14.51 -19.22
C PHE A 21 -16.53 15.07 -18.16
N LEU A 22 -16.96 16.07 -17.38
CA LEU A 22 -16.21 16.58 -16.23
C LEU A 22 -16.03 15.51 -15.14
N LYS A 23 -17.07 14.75 -14.82
CA LYS A 23 -16.97 13.65 -13.85
C LYS A 23 -16.06 12.53 -14.36
N LEU A 24 -16.15 12.17 -15.64
CA LEU A 24 -15.27 11.17 -16.25
C LEU A 24 -13.80 11.66 -16.27
N ALA A 25 -13.56 12.92 -16.61
CA ALA A 25 -12.24 13.53 -16.59
C ALA A 25 -11.64 13.60 -15.18
N VAL A 26 -12.45 13.88 -14.15
CA VAL A 26 -12.01 13.86 -12.74
C VAL A 26 -11.70 12.43 -12.29
N ILE A 27 -12.50 11.45 -12.68
CA ILE A 27 -12.23 10.03 -12.38
C ILE A 27 -10.94 9.58 -13.08
N CYS A 28 -10.74 9.94 -14.36
CA CYS A 28 -9.50 9.65 -15.08
C CYS A 28 -8.30 10.38 -14.47
N ALA A 29 -8.44 11.65 -14.05
CA ALA A 29 -7.37 12.40 -13.39
C ALA A 29 -7.02 11.80 -12.02
N LEU A 30 -8.00 11.36 -11.24
CA LEU A 30 -7.77 10.64 -9.98
C LEU A 30 -7.11 9.28 -10.22
N PHE A 31 -7.48 8.57 -11.29
CA PHE A 31 -6.83 7.33 -11.70
C PHE A 31 -5.37 7.55 -12.13
N PHE A 32 -5.09 8.63 -12.87
CA PHE A 32 -3.74 9.04 -13.24
C PHE A 32 -2.91 9.52 -12.05
N LEU A 33 -3.52 10.15 -11.03
CA LEU A 33 -2.87 10.53 -9.78
C LEU A 33 -2.59 9.31 -8.88
N LEU A 34 -3.49 8.32 -8.85
CA LEU A 34 -3.28 7.04 -8.17
C LEU A 34 -2.22 6.17 -8.88
N GLN A 35 -2.09 6.28 -10.20
CA GLN A 35 -1.03 5.64 -10.98
C GLN A 35 0.31 6.41 -10.97
N ASN A 36 0.34 7.64 -10.44
CA ASN A 36 1.55 8.44 -10.27
C ASN A 36 1.96 8.51 -8.79
N PRO A 37 2.66 7.50 -8.25
CA PRO A 37 3.40 7.64 -6.99
C PRO A 37 4.67 8.49 -7.20
N THR A 38 4.64 9.49 -8.09
CA THR A 38 5.82 10.13 -8.66
C THR A 38 6.60 10.97 -7.69
N ASP A 39 6.06 11.34 -6.52
CA ASP A 39 6.80 12.14 -5.54
C ASP A 39 7.61 11.30 -4.54
N LEU A 40 7.12 10.08 -4.22
CA LEU A 40 7.88 9.09 -3.45
C LEU A 40 8.84 8.30 -4.34
N GLN A 41 8.39 7.88 -5.54
CA GLN A 41 9.27 7.23 -6.52
C GLN A 41 10.37 8.16 -7.04
N LYS A 42 10.13 9.48 -7.23
CA LYS A 42 11.23 10.39 -7.60
C LYS A 42 12.26 10.52 -6.49
N LYS A 43 11.85 10.65 -5.22
CA LYS A 43 12.81 10.72 -4.10
C LYS A 43 13.63 9.44 -3.96
N GLU A 44 13.03 8.29 -4.21
CA GLU A 44 13.71 6.99 -4.19
C GLU A 44 14.59 6.76 -5.43
N SER A 45 14.12 7.13 -6.64
CA SER A 45 14.88 6.98 -7.88
C SER A 45 16.04 7.95 -7.97
N GLN A 46 15.89 9.16 -7.42
CA GLN A 46 16.95 10.17 -7.39
C GLN A 46 18.05 9.78 -6.38
N ARG A 47 17.71 9.11 -5.27
CA ARG A 47 18.69 8.45 -4.40
C ARG A 47 19.42 7.28 -5.10
N ARG A 48 18.71 6.47 -5.89
CA ARG A 48 19.33 5.36 -6.66
C ARG A 48 20.25 5.87 -7.78
N LEU A 49 19.87 6.95 -8.47
CA LEU A 49 20.69 7.57 -9.53
C LEU A 49 21.91 8.31 -8.97
N LEU A 50 21.80 8.99 -7.83
CA LEU A 50 22.96 9.60 -7.15
C LEU A 50 23.93 8.53 -6.62
N ALA A 51 23.42 7.43 -6.07
CA ALA A 51 24.25 6.30 -5.63
C ALA A 51 24.92 5.54 -6.80
N GLN A 52 24.29 5.47 -7.97
CA GLN A 52 24.93 4.91 -9.18
C GLN A 52 25.97 5.87 -9.78
N HIS A 53 25.69 7.17 -9.83
CA HIS A 53 26.62 8.15 -10.39
C HIS A 53 27.86 8.38 -9.50
N GLU A 54 27.74 8.24 -8.18
CA GLU A 54 28.91 8.23 -7.28
C GLU A 54 29.72 6.93 -7.36
N ALA A 55 29.10 5.81 -7.75
CA ALA A 55 29.77 4.52 -7.91
C ALA A 55 30.54 4.41 -9.23
N ASP A 56 30.07 5.06 -10.30
CA ASP A 56 30.67 4.96 -11.63
C ASP A 56 31.83 5.97 -11.85
N GLN A 57 32.01 6.97 -10.96
CA GLN A 57 33.11 7.96 -11.03
C GLN A 57 34.38 7.57 -10.25
N ARG A 58 34.47 6.35 -9.68
CA ARG A 58 35.67 5.87 -8.98
C ARG A 58 36.32 4.64 -9.63
N GLU A 59 36.10 4.43 -10.92
CA GLU A 59 36.96 3.55 -11.70
C GLU A 59 38.24 4.29 -12.11
N GLU A 60 39.15 4.49 -11.15
CA GLU A 60 40.56 4.54 -11.47
C GLU A 60 41.37 4.18 -10.23
N ASN A 61 41.91 2.96 -10.28
CA ASN A 61 42.83 2.31 -9.35
C ASN A 61 42.20 1.81 -8.04
N LEU A 62 42.13 0.47 -7.86
CA LEU A 62 42.52 -0.27 -6.63
C LEU A 62 42.17 -1.78 -6.69
N ASN A 63 43.19 -2.60 -6.46
CA ASN A 63 43.18 -3.89 -5.74
C ASN A 63 42.00 -4.87 -6.01
N GLY A 64 42.21 -5.89 -6.85
CA GLY A 64 41.18 -6.80 -7.37
C GLY A 64 40.27 -7.51 -6.35
N SER A 65 40.66 -7.59 -5.07
CA SER A 65 39.81 -8.14 -4.01
C SER A 65 38.64 -7.21 -3.62
N LYS A 66 38.86 -5.89 -3.56
CA LYS A 66 37.80 -4.93 -3.20
C LYS A 66 36.74 -4.82 -4.30
N GLU A 67 37.18 -4.87 -5.56
CA GLU A 67 36.30 -4.87 -6.73
C GLU A 67 35.42 -6.14 -6.77
N LEU A 68 36.00 -7.31 -6.45
CA LEU A 68 35.26 -8.57 -6.35
C LEU A 68 34.16 -8.48 -5.28
N LEU A 69 34.49 -7.97 -4.08
CA LEU A 69 33.52 -7.76 -3.01
C LEU A 69 32.38 -6.84 -3.46
N ASP A 70 32.69 -5.69 -4.06
CA ASP A 70 31.70 -4.72 -4.54
C ASP A 70 30.76 -5.35 -5.59
N LYS A 71 31.32 -6.12 -6.52
CA LYS A 71 30.56 -6.81 -7.57
C LYS A 71 29.62 -7.88 -6.99
N MET A 72 30.11 -8.71 -6.08
CA MET A 72 29.31 -9.76 -5.45
C MET A 72 28.22 -9.15 -4.56
N TRP A 73 28.55 -8.15 -3.77
CA TRP A 73 27.61 -7.45 -2.91
C TRP A 73 26.49 -6.78 -3.71
N ARG A 74 26.83 -6.07 -4.79
CA ARG A 74 25.84 -5.45 -5.69
C ARG A 74 24.86 -6.47 -6.26
N LYS A 75 25.36 -7.66 -6.64
CA LYS A 75 24.51 -8.75 -7.14
C LYS A 75 23.53 -9.24 -6.08
N GLU A 76 23.99 -9.46 -4.85
CA GLU A 76 23.10 -9.89 -3.75
C GLU A 76 22.06 -8.81 -3.42
N ILE A 77 22.47 -7.55 -3.24
CA ILE A 77 21.54 -6.46 -2.94
C ILE A 77 20.47 -6.28 -4.02
N ASN A 78 20.83 -6.41 -5.30
CA ASN A 78 19.86 -6.33 -6.38
C ASN A 78 18.84 -7.48 -6.31
N LYS A 79 19.31 -8.71 -6.06
CA LYS A 79 18.42 -9.85 -5.86
C LYS A 79 17.48 -9.61 -4.68
N TRP A 80 18.02 -9.13 -3.56
CA TRP A 80 17.23 -8.86 -2.37
C TRP A 80 16.15 -7.83 -2.64
N LYS A 81 16.47 -6.73 -3.31
CA LYS A 81 15.47 -5.71 -3.69
C LYS A 81 14.34 -6.29 -4.54
N THR A 82 14.66 -7.18 -5.46
CA THR A 82 13.67 -7.87 -6.28
C THR A 82 12.79 -8.80 -5.44
N ASP A 83 13.38 -9.64 -4.61
CA ASP A 83 12.65 -10.61 -3.76
C ASP A 83 11.74 -9.88 -2.76
N MET A 84 12.25 -8.82 -2.13
CA MET A 84 11.52 -7.95 -1.21
C MET A 84 10.33 -7.26 -1.86
N TYR A 85 10.51 -6.79 -3.09
CA TYR A 85 9.41 -6.22 -3.87
C TYR A 85 8.33 -7.26 -4.16
N SER A 86 8.73 -8.50 -4.51
CA SER A 86 7.76 -9.60 -4.76
C SER A 86 6.96 -9.91 -3.49
N ILE A 87 7.64 -10.09 -2.36
CA ILE A 87 7.00 -10.37 -1.06
C ILE A 87 6.01 -9.27 -0.72
N ASN A 88 6.42 -8.00 -0.79
CA ASN A 88 5.53 -6.88 -0.45
C ASN A 88 4.31 -6.81 -1.37
N LYS A 89 4.51 -7.05 -2.68
CA LYS A 89 3.42 -7.09 -3.67
C LYS A 89 2.44 -8.22 -3.37
N GLU A 90 2.92 -9.43 -3.08
CA GLU A 90 2.08 -10.57 -2.71
C GLU A 90 1.30 -10.28 -1.42
N THR A 91 1.97 -9.75 -0.39
CA THR A 91 1.34 -9.35 0.87
C THR A 91 0.21 -8.36 0.65
N PHE A 92 0.42 -7.35 -0.20
CA PHE A 92 -0.63 -6.39 -0.55
C PHE A 92 -1.85 -7.07 -1.19
N TRP A 93 -1.63 -7.94 -2.18
CA TRP A 93 -2.75 -8.57 -2.87
C TRP A 93 -3.52 -9.56 -2.00
N GLU A 94 -2.82 -10.32 -1.14
CA GLU A 94 -3.47 -11.17 -0.15
C GLU A 94 -4.30 -10.35 0.85
N PHE A 95 -3.74 -9.25 1.35
CA PHE A 95 -4.44 -8.31 2.22
C PHE A 95 -5.73 -7.80 1.55
N LYS A 96 -5.63 -7.26 0.33
CA LYS A 96 -6.80 -6.77 -0.44
C LYS A 96 -7.84 -7.87 -0.61
N LYS A 97 -7.43 -9.09 -0.92
CA LYS A 97 -8.34 -10.24 -1.09
C LYS A 97 -9.10 -10.53 0.20
N ILE A 98 -8.42 -10.56 1.35
CA ILE A 98 -9.06 -10.80 2.65
C ILE A 98 -10.02 -9.67 3.01
N CYS A 99 -9.64 -8.42 2.77
CA CYS A 99 -10.50 -7.28 3.01
C CYS A 99 -11.80 -7.35 2.19
N LEU A 100 -11.71 -7.73 0.91
CA LEU A 100 -12.87 -7.92 0.04
C LEU A 100 -13.78 -9.06 0.53
N ILE A 101 -13.22 -10.24 0.86
CA ILE A 101 -13.99 -11.40 1.34
C ILE A 101 -14.76 -11.05 2.63
N ASN A 102 -14.16 -10.27 3.51
CA ASN A 102 -14.74 -9.92 4.81
C ASN A 102 -15.56 -8.62 4.80
N ASN A 103 -15.73 -8.00 3.62
CA ASN A 103 -16.41 -6.72 3.45
C ASN A 103 -15.89 -5.66 4.43
N VAL A 104 -14.56 -5.54 4.51
CA VAL A 104 -13.88 -4.55 5.34
C VAL A 104 -14.14 -3.16 4.80
N ASP A 105 -14.39 -2.20 5.69
CA ASP A 105 -14.55 -0.79 5.31
C ASP A 105 -13.24 -0.24 4.69
N PHE A 106 -13.37 0.46 3.57
CA PHE A 106 -12.22 0.95 2.80
C PHE A 106 -11.31 1.90 3.60
N LYS A 107 -11.89 2.74 4.47
CA LYS A 107 -11.08 3.68 5.27
C LYS A 107 -10.27 2.92 6.31
N TRP A 108 -10.91 1.96 6.99
CA TRP A 108 -10.24 1.11 7.98
C TRP A 108 -9.17 0.24 7.33
N GLU A 109 -9.47 -0.34 6.16
CA GLU A 109 -8.52 -1.09 5.34
C GLU A 109 -7.25 -0.27 5.04
N ASN A 110 -7.40 0.95 4.52
CA ASN A 110 -6.24 1.77 4.17
C ASN A 110 -5.40 2.15 5.39
N GLU A 111 -6.04 2.49 6.51
CA GLU A 111 -5.34 2.83 7.76
C GLU A 111 -4.52 1.63 8.28
N MET A 112 -5.11 0.43 8.26
CA MET A 112 -4.44 -0.79 8.67
C MET A 112 -3.25 -1.11 7.75
N TRP A 113 -3.44 -0.97 6.43
CA TRP A 113 -2.38 -1.21 5.46
C TRP A 113 -1.22 -0.24 5.61
N GLU A 114 -1.48 1.06 5.75
CA GLU A 114 -0.44 2.07 5.92
C GLU A 114 0.38 1.83 7.19
N ASN A 115 -0.27 1.48 8.30
CA ASN A 115 0.41 1.16 9.55
C ASN A 115 1.34 -0.07 9.39
N PHE A 116 0.82 -1.15 8.80
CA PHE A 116 1.62 -2.36 8.55
C PHE A 116 2.79 -2.06 7.61
N ARG A 117 2.54 -1.37 6.49
CA ARG A 117 3.56 -0.99 5.52
C ARG A 117 4.64 -0.12 6.15
N GLY A 118 4.27 0.81 7.04
CA GLY A 118 5.21 1.64 7.78
C GLY A 118 6.16 0.82 8.65
N GLN A 119 5.62 -0.10 9.46
CA GLN A 119 6.42 -1.01 10.29
C GLN A 119 7.33 -1.90 9.44
N MET A 120 6.77 -2.47 8.37
CA MET A 120 7.51 -3.32 7.44
C MET A 120 8.68 -2.56 6.83
N SER A 121 8.45 -1.35 6.31
CA SER A 121 9.48 -0.53 5.67
C SER A 121 10.59 -0.16 6.66
N LYS A 122 10.24 0.07 7.93
CA LYS A 122 11.22 0.32 8.99
C LYS A 122 12.12 -0.91 9.23
N ASN A 123 11.53 -2.10 9.38
CA ASN A 123 12.28 -3.34 9.58
C ASN A 123 13.23 -3.64 8.40
N MET A 124 12.77 -3.40 7.17
CA MET A 124 13.60 -3.55 5.96
C MET A 124 14.79 -2.60 5.97
N TYR A 125 14.56 -1.34 6.32
CA TYR A 125 15.60 -0.32 6.38
C TYR A 125 16.65 -0.64 7.45
N GLU A 126 16.22 -1.05 8.64
CA GLU A 126 17.14 -1.44 9.73
C GLU A 126 18.03 -2.62 9.33
N LYS A 127 17.47 -3.62 8.63
CA LYS A 127 18.24 -4.75 8.10
C LYS A 127 19.22 -4.33 7.01
N GLU A 128 18.80 -3.49 6.06
CA GLU A 128 19.67 -2.97 4.99
C GLU A 128 20.84 -2.16 5.57
N GLN A 129 20.58 -1.30 6.56
CA GLN A 129 21.62 -0.52 7.24
C GLN A 129 22.64 -1.42 7.93
N LYS A 130 22.18 -2.39 8.73
CA LYS A 130 23.05 -3.31 9.44
C LYS A 130 23.95 -4.09 8.48
N ASP A 131 23.38 -4.64 7.40
CA ASP A 131 24.18 -5.40 6.45
C ASP A 131 25.14 -4.54 5.63
N TYR A 132 24.78 -3.27 5.40
CA TYR A 132 25.67 -2.31 4.76
C TYR A 132 26.84 -1.92 5.67
N GLU A 133 26.61 -1.73 6.97
CA GLU A 133 27.67 -1.51 7.95
C GLU A 133 28.63 -2.70 8.02
N ASP A 134 28.10 -3.93 8.02
CA ASP A 134 28.92 -5.15 7.99
C ASP A 134 29.76 -5.23 6.70
N PHE A 135 29.18 -4.85 5.56
CA PHE A 135 29.88 -4.77 4.28
C PHE A 135 31.03 -3.74 4.32
N LEU A 136 30.78 -2.53 4.84
CA LEU A 136 31.82 -1.50 4.98
C LEU A 136 32.95 -1.95 5.91
N THR A 137 32.59 -2.66 6.99
CA THR A 137 33.52 -3.21 7.98
C THR A 137 34.41 -4.28 7.37
N LEU A 138 33.87 -5.13 6.49
CA LEU A 138 34.68 -6.10 5.77
C LEU A 138 35.58 -5.42 4.74
N LYS A 139 35.03 -4.49 3.96
CA LYS A 139 35.76 -3.77 2.89
C LYS A 139 36.99 -3.01 3.41
N SER A 140 36.92 -2.47 4.63
CA SER A 140 38.04 -1.74 5.25
C SER A 140 39.21 -2.63 5.67
N LYS A 141 39.00 -3.96 5.79
CA LYS A 141 40.01 -4.93 6.25
C LYS A 141 40.84 -5.56 5.13
N GLU A 142 40.63 -5.16 3.88
CA GLU A 142 41.27 -5.76 2.70
C GLU A 142 41.12 -7.30 2.67
N PRO A 143 39.88 -7.79 2.59
CA PRO A 143 39.58 -9.20 2.79
C PRO A 143 40.18 -10.07 1.69
N THR A 144 40.42 -11.33 2.00
CA THR A 144 40.76 -12.37 1.02
C THR A 144 39.51 -12.82 0.27
N GLU A 145 39.69 -13.44 -0.90
CA GLU A 145 38.57 -14.01 -1.68
C GLU A 145 37.75 -15.03 -0.87
N LYS A 146 38.41 -15.80 0.00
CA LYS A 146 37.72 -16.76 0.88
C LYS A 146 36.78 -16.04 1.85
N GLU A 147 37.26 -14.99 2.50
CA GLU A 147 36.45 -14.18 3.44
C GLU A 147 35.29 -13.47 2.73
N ILE A 148 35.50 -12.99 1.49
CA ILE A 148 34.44 -12.42 0.66
C ILE A 148 33.35 -13.45 0.38
N ASN A 149 33.73 -14.66 -0.04
CA ASN A 149 32.77 -15.72 -0.35
C ASN A 149 32.00 -16.17 0.90
N GLU A 150 32.67 -16.31 2.04
CA GLU A 150 32.03 -16.63 3.33
C GLU A 150 31.03 -15.55 3.74
N PHE A 151 31.41 -14.27 3.65
CA PHE A 151 30.53 -13.14 3.93
C PHE A 151 29.28 -13.13 3.04
N ILE A 152 29.44 -13.29 1.72
CA ILE A 152 28.32 -13.30 0.78
C ILE A 152 27.36 -14.46 1.08
N LEU A 153 27.90 -15.64 1.38
CA LEU A 153 27.11 -16.82 1.71
C LEU A 153 26.37 -16.66 3.05
N GLU A 154 27.01 -16.04 4.05
CA GLU A 154 26.37 -15.68 5.32
C GLU A 154 25.23 -14.69 5.08
N LYS A 155 25.48 -13.59 4.36
CA LYS A 155 24.46 -12.58 4.07
C LYS A 155 23.24 -13.17 3.38
N ARG A 156 23.45 -14.03 2.38
CA ARG A 156 22.35 -14.73 1.72
C ARG A 156 21.49 -15.53 2.69
N LYS A 157 22.10 -16.30 3.61
CA LYS A 157 21.35 -17.03 4.64
C LYS A 157 20.57 -16.11 5.56
N THR A 158 21.18 -15.00 6.01
CA THR A 158 20.47 -14.05 6.88
C THR A 158 19.29 -13.37 6.18
N PHE A 159 19.40 -13.16 4.86
CA PHE A 159 18.33 -12.62 4.05
C PHE A 159 17.21 -13.63 3.85
N ASP A 160 17.52 -14.89 3.56
CA ASP A 160 16.51 -15.95 3.46
C ASP A 160 15.69 -16.05 4.76
N ILE A 161 16.36 -16.01 5.92
CA ILE A 161 15.69 -15.97 7.23
C ILE A 161 14.80 -14.73 7.37
N PHE A 162 15.28 -13.57 6.92
CA PHE A 162 14.50 -12.34 6.95
C PHE A 162 13.27 -12.44 6.05
N CYS A 163 13.39 -12.97 4.84
CA CYS A 163 12.26 -13.20 3.94
C CYS A 163 11.20 -14.12 4.56
N GLU A 164 11.61 -15.21 5.23
CA GLU A 164 10.68 -16.08 5.95
C GLU A 164 9.98 -15.35 7.11
N PHE A 165 10.70 -14.53 7.87
CA PHE A 165 10.10 -13.66 8.87
C PHE A 165 9.01 -12.74 8.27
N LEU A 166 9.26 -12.11 7.13
CA LEU A 166 8.28 -11.24 6.46
C LEU A 166 7.04 -12.00 5.97
N LYS A 167 7.23 -13.24 5.48
CA LYS A 167 6.11 -14.12 5.10
C LYS A 167 5.26 -14.52 6.31
N ASN A 168 5.89 -14.72 7.46
CA ASN A 168 5.17 -15.00 8.71
C ASN A 168 4.41 -13.78 9.22
N GLU A 169 5.02 -12.58 9.15
CA GLU A 169 4.35 -11.32 9.48
C GLU A 169 3.11 -11.07 8.59
N ARG A 170 3.17 -11.47 7.31
CA ARG A 170 2.00 -11.45 6.42
C ARG A 170 0.85 -12.29 6.97
N ALA A 171 1.10 -13.53 7.41
CA ALA A 171 0.06 -14.38 7.98
C ALA A 171 -0.54 -13.75 9.26
N SER A 172 0.32 -13.24 10.15
CA SER A 172 -0.10 -12.54 11.38
C SER A 172 -0.96 -11.31 11.09
N LEU A 173 -0.62 -10.53 10.05
CA LEU A 173 -1.43 -9.40 9.60
C LEU A 173 -2.83 -9.85 9.21
N MET A 174 -2.95 -10.91 8.41
CA MET A 174 -4.25 -11.41 7.93
C MET A 174 -5.16 -11.81 9.09
N ASP A 175 -4.64 -12.56 10.05
CA ASP A 175 -5.38 -12.97 11.24
C ASP A 175 -5.78 -11.77 12.10
N HIS A 176 -4.88 -10.80 12.24
CA HIS A 176 -5.14 -9.57 12.96
C HIS A 176 -6.26 -8.75 12.31
N VAL A 177 -6.21 -8.57 10.99
CA VAL A 177 -7.22 -7.85 10.21
C VAL A 177 -8.60 -8.46 10.40
N ILE A 178 -8.73 -9.78 10.24
CA ILE A 178 -10.01 -10.47 10.38
C ILE A 178 -10.55 -10.28 11.80
N ARG A 179 -9.71 -10.53 12.82
CA ARG A 179 -10.12 -10.44 14.22
C ARG A 179 -10.58 -9.04 14.61
N GLU A 180 -9.79 -8.01 14.29
CA GLU A 180 -10.13 -6.64 14.67
C GLU A 180 -11.32 -6.12 13.87
N TRP A 181 -11.41 -6.44 12.58
CA TRP A 181 -12.58 -6.07 11.78
C TRP A 181 -13.87 -6.69 12.31
N MET A 182 -13.85 -7.97 12.70
CA MET A 182 -15.03 -8.64 13.26
C MET A 182 -15.48 -7.99 14.57
N LYS A 183 -14.57 -7.51 15.42
CA LYS A 183 -14.89 -6.73 16.63
C LYS A 183 -15.51 -5.37 16.30
N VAL A 184 -14.97 -4.66 15.32
CA VAL A 184 -15.52 -3.37 14.88
C VAL A 184 -16.93 -3.57 14.31
N ARG A 185 -17.11 -4.59 13.47
CA ARG A 185 -18.39 -4.92 12.83
C ARG A 185 -19.46 -5.29 13.85
N SER A 186 -19.16 -6.13 14.84
CA SER A 186 -20.13 -6.50 15.88
C SER A 186 -20.60 -5.26 16.66
N GLY A 187 -19.67 -4.41 17.07
CA GLY A 187 -20.01 -3.17 17.78
C GLY A 187 -20.87 -2.18 16.96
N ILE A 188 -20.76 -2.20 15.63
CA ILE A 188 -21.64 -1.41 14.75
C ILE A 188 -23.05 -2.01 14.70
N LEU A 189 -23.15 -3.33 14.56
CA LEU A 189 -24.43 -4.05 14.50
C LEU A 189 -25.23 -3.85 15.80
N ASP A 190 -24.59 -3.96 16.96
CA ASP A 190 -25.24 -3.75 18.26
C ASP A 190 -25.81 -2.34 18.39
N LYS A 191 -25.05 -1.33 17.94
CA LYS A 191 -25.51 0.08 17.93
C LYS A 191 -26.69 0.29 16.99
N MET A 192 -26.67 -0.34 15.81
CA MET A 192 -27.78 -0.27 14.86
C MET A 192 -29.04 -0.95 15.42
N GLU A 193 -28.91 -2.13 16.00
CA GLU A 193 -30.02 -2.85 16.61
C GLU A 193 -30.69 -2.02 17.71
N HIS A 194 -29.88 -1.43 18.61
CA HIS A 194 -30.39 -0.57 19.66
C HIS A 194 -31.13 0.67 19.11
N LYS A 195 -30.64 1.28 18.02
CA LYS A 195 -31.35 2.39 17.34
C LYS A 195 -32.68 1.93 16.75
N VAL A 196 -32.71 0.78 16.07
CA VAL A 196 -33.95 0.22 15.49
C VAL A 196 -34.97 -0.08 16.58
N GLN A 197 -34.55 -0.64 17.70
CA GLN A 197 -35.42 -0.89 18.85
C GLN A 197 -36.01 0.41 19.42
N LYS A 198 -35.21 1.49 19.53
CA LYS A 198 -35.70 2.81 19.95
C LYS A 198 -36.77 3.36 18.99
N VAL A 199 -36.51 3.32 17.68
CA VAL A 199 -37.47 3.78 16.66
C VAL A 199 -38.77 2.98 16.73
N ARG A 200 -38.70 1.64 16.85
CA ARG A 200 -39.88 0.77 17.00
C ARG A 200 -40.71 1.12 18.24
N LYS A 201 -40.07 1.38 19.38
CA LYS A 201 -40.78 1.80 20.61
C LYS A 201 -41.47 3.15 20.42
N LEU A 202 -40.83 4.08 19.72
CA LEU A 202 -41.36 5.42 19.46
C LEU A 202 -42.56 5.38 18.51
N LEU A 203 -42.49 4.61 17.41
CA LEU A 203 -43.60 4.39 16.49
C LEU A 203 -44.80 3.73 17.17
N LYS A 204 -44.58 2.71 18.03
CA LYS A 204 -45.66 2.10 18.83
C LYS A 204 -46.35 3.12 19.74
N LYS A 205 -45.60 4.04 20.36
CA LYS A 205 -46.15 5.11 21.20
C LYS A 205 -46.98 6.11 20.38
N MET A 206 -46.50 6.52 19.21
CA MET A 206 -47.23 7.43 18.33
C MET A 206 -48.56 6.82 17.86
N LYS A 207 -48.52 5.56 17.38
CA LYS A 207 -49.73 4.86 16.93
C LYS A 207 -50.77 4.73 18.05
N LYS A 208 -50.35 4.43 19.28
CA LYS A 208 -51.26 4.40 20.45
C LYS A 208 -51.89 5.76 20.75
N LYS A 209 -51.12 6.85 20.68
CA LYS A 209 -51.63 8.22 20.89
C LYS A 209 -52.62 8.63 19.81
N GLU A 210 -52.35 8.27 18.57
CA GLU A 210 -53.21 8.57 17.42
C GLU A 210 -54.53 7.81 17.50
N VAL A 211 -54.49 6.51 17.83
CA VAL A 211 -55.70 5.73 18.13
C VAL A 211 -56.49 6.35 19.27
N ALA A 212 -55.84 6.70 20.39
CA ALA A 212 -56.54 7.32 21.52
C ALA A 212 -57.28 8.60 21.11
N LYS A 213 -56.65 9.47 20.31
CA LYS A 213 -57.29 10.70 19.79
C LYS A 213 -58.52 10.45 18.91
N LEU A 214 -58.61 9.30 18.23
CA LEU A 214 -59.78 8.95 17.40
C LEU A 214 -60.98 8.47 18.24
N TYR A 215 -60.74 8.04 19.47
CA TYR A 215 -61.75 7.58 20.43
C TYR A 215 -61.95 8.56 21.60
N SER A 216 -61.37 9.78 21.51
CA SER A 216 -61.54 10.89 22.46
C SER A 216 -62.52 11.90 21.89
#